data_AF-A0A1H0N8P0-F1
#
_entry.id   AF-A0A1H0N8P0-F1
#
_cell.length_a   1.000
_cell.length_b   1.000
_cell.length_c   1.000
_cell.angle_alpha   90.00
_cell.angle_beta   90.00
_cell.angle_gamma   90.00
#
_symmetry.space_group_name_H-M   'P 1'
#
loop_
_entity.id
_entity.type
_entity.pdbx_description
1 polymer ?
#
loop_
_entity_poly.entity_id
_entity_poly.type
_entity_poly.pdbx_seq_one_letter_code
_entity_poly.pdbx_strand_id
1 'polypeptide(L)'
;MLHSCPPSTCRLSQSATIKEVFQCVNFKIIDSLYSNLPETTIGQKIRKLRLIYELTQLEFAKSIHRGFGTITKWEQELTFPNKDSISYIISIYNLDENYFNFKK
;
A
#
# COMPACT_ATOMS: atom_id res chain seq x y z
N MET A 1 -20.70 -8.18 -56.15
CA MET A 1 -19.48 -7.48 -55.68
C MET A 1 -19.65 -7.22 -54.19
N LEU A 2 -18.65 -7.61 -53.41
CA LEU A 2 -18.63 -7.63 -51.95
C LEU A 2 -18.66 -6.21 -51.37
N HIS A 3 -19.68 -5.87 -50.59
CA HIS A 3 -19.61 -4.72 -49.68
C HIS A 3 -19.08 -5.22 -48.34
N SER A 4 -17.77 -5.13 -48.15
CA SER A 4 -17.10 -5.34 -46.88
C SER A 4 -17.38 -4.17 -45.94
N CYS A 5 -18.00 -4.47 -44.80
CA CYS A 5 -18.04 -3.55 -43.66
C CYS A 5 -16.59 -3.31 -43.19
N PRO A 6 -16.15 -2.06 -42.96
CA PRO A 6 -14.79 -1.82 -42.48
C PRO A 6 -14.64 -2.43 -41.08
N PRO A 7 -13.50 -3.08 -40.76
CA PRO A 7 -13.25 -3.51 -39.40
C PRO A 7 -13.15 -2.25 -38.54
N SER A 8 -14.12 -2.06 -37.65
CA SER A 8 -14.00 -1.15 -36.52
C SER A 8 -12.89 -1.71 -35.64
N THR A 9 -11.64 -1.33 -35.93
CA THR A 9 -10.58 -1.43 -34.94
C THR A 9 -10.96 -0.43 -33.86
N CYS A 10 -11.72 -0.90 -32.87
CA CYS A 10 -11.89 -0.21 -31.61
C CYS A 10 -10.47 -0.01 -31.09
N ARG A 11 -9.94 1.22 -31.24
CA ARG A 11 -8.83 1.67 -30.42
C ARG A 11 -9.38 1.64 -29.01
N LEU A 12 -9.15 0.54 -28.30
CA LEU A 12 -9.22 0.54 -26.85
C LEU A 12 -8.19 1.59 -26.44
N SER A 13 -8.67 2.82 -26.26
CA SER A 13 -7.90 3.86 -25.62
C SER A 13 -7.42 3.25 -24.31
N GLN A 14 -6.10 3.25 -24.09
CA GLN A 14 -5.47 2.94 -22.81
C GLN A 14 -5.84 4.04 -21.78
N SER A 15 -7.12 4.28 -21.63
CA SER A 15 -7.76 5.40 -20.96
C SER A 15 -8.25 4.87 -19.63
N ALA A 16 -7.52 5.21 -18.55
CA ALA A 16 -7.87 5.16 -17.12
C ALA A 16 -8.47 3.86 -16.55
N THR A 17 -9.54 3.32 -17.15
CA THR A 17 -10.36 2.20 -16.68
C THR A 17 -9.59 0.89 -16.51
N ILE A 18 -8.64 0.58 -17.41
CA ILE A 18 -7.78 -0.61 -17.26
C ILE A 18 -6.83 -0.43 -16.08
N LYS A 19 -6.19 0.73 -15.91
CA LYS A 19 -5.26 0.94 -14.80
C LYS A 19 -5.95 0.78 -13.44
N GLU A 20 -7.15 1.32 -13.30
CA GLU A 20 -7.95 1.25 -12.08
C GLU A 20 -8.39 -0.18 -11.73
N VAL A 21 -8.89 -0.93 -12.71
CA VAL A 21 -9.31 -2.34 -12.49
C VAL A 21 -8.11 -3.21 -12.12
N PHE A 22 -6.96 -3.02 -12.76
CA PHE A 22 -5.75 -3.78 -12.47
C PHE A 22 -5.15 -3.42 -11.11
N GLN A 23 -5.29 -2.17 -10.66
CA GLN A 23 -4.81 -1.73 -9.35
C GLN A 23 -5.51 -2.46 -8.19
N CYS A 24 -6.84 -2.65 -8.30
CA CYS A 24 -7.60 -3.38 -7.28
C CYS A 24 -7.29 -4.88 -7.27
N VAL A 25 -7.11 -5.51 -8.44
CA VAL A 25 -6.74 -6.93 -8.53
C VAL A 25 -5.36 -7.15 -7.92
N ASN A 26 -4.41 -6.27 -8.24
CA ASN A 26 -3.07 -6.31 -7.69
C ASN A 26 -3.09 -6.18 -6.15
N PHE A 27 -3.85 -5.21 -5.61
CA PHE A 27 -3.99 -5.04 -4.16
C PHE A 27 -4.48 -6.32 -3.45
N LYS A 28 -5.50 -6.99 -4.00
CA LYS A 28 -6.03 -8.24 -3.41
C LYS A 28 -5.01 -9.40 -3.42
N ILE A 29 -4.21 -9.51 -4.48
CA ILE A 29 -3.17 -10.54 -4.58
C ILE A 29 -2.08 -10.25 -3.55
N ILE A 30 -1.62 -9.00 -3.47
CA ILE A 30 -0.58 -8.59 -2.54
C ILE A 30 -1.03 -8.75 -1.09
N ASP A 31 -2.26 -8.35 -0.76
CA ASP A 31 -2.86 -8.58 0.56
C ASP A 31 -2.89 -10.08 0.92
N SER A 32 -3.27 -10.93 -0.04
CA SER A 32 -3.23 -12.38 0.13
C SER A 32 -1.81 -12.92 0.38
N LEU A 33 -0.81 -12.42 -0.35
CA LEU A 33 0.60 -12.84 -0.19
C LEU A 33 1.16 -12.48 1.19
N TYR A 34 0.75 -11.33 1.73
CA TYR A 34 1.23 -10.83 3.01
C TYR A 34 0.28 -11.09 4.19
N SER A 35 -0.82 -11.81 3.96
CA SER A 35 -1.81 -12.18 4.99
C SER A 35 -1.19 -12.92 6.19
N ASN A 36 -0.16 -13.74 5.95
CA ASN A 36 0.54 -14.52 6.97
C ASN A 36 1.73 -13.81 7.64
N LEU A 37 2.01 -12.55 7.30
CA LEU A 37 3.05 -11.80 8.00
C LEU A 37 2.65 -11.55 9.45
N PRO A 38 3.61 -11.57 10.39
CA PRO A 38 3.32 -11.33 11.78
C PRO A 38 2.85 -9.88 11.97
N GLU A 39 1.96 -9.67 12.95
CA GLU A 39 1.36 -8.37 13.31
C GLU A 39 1.31 -8.19 14.84
N THR A 40 2.17 -8.87 15.59
CA THR A 40 2.15 -8.83 17.06
C THR A 40 2.72 -7.51 17.60
N THR A 41 3.68 -6.92 16.88
CA THR A 41 4.31 -5.66 17.24
C THR A 41 3.95 -4.53 16.28
N ILE A 42 4.21 -3.28 16.69
CA ILE A 42 3.94 -2.11 15.86
C ILE A 42 4.83 -2.11 14.61
N GLY A 43 6.12 -2.42 14.73
CA GLY A 43 7.03 -2.46 13.59
C GLY A 43 6.68 -3.56 12.60
N GLN A 44 6.18 -4.71 13.06
CA GLN A 44 5.64 -5.76 12.22
C GLN A 44 4.41 -5.30 11.42
N LYS A 45 3.46 -4.61 12.07
CA LYS A 45 2.30 -4.00 11.40
C LYS A 45 2.72 -2.95 10.37
N ILE A 46 3.70 -2.10 10.69
CA ILE A 46 4.27 -1.12 9.75
C ILE A 46 4.88 -1.84 8.54
N ARG A 47 5.66 -2.89 8.77
CA ARG A 47 6.29 -3.67 7.70
C ARG A 47 5.24 -4.31 6.78
N LYS A 48 4.21 -4.92 7.35
CA LYS A 48 3.13 -5.54 6.58
C LYS A 48 2.38 -4.51 5.76
N LEU A 49 1.95 -3.41 6.38
CA LEU A 49 1.33 -2.28 5.68
C LEU A 49 2.20 -1.82 4.50
N ARG A 50 3.50 -1.58 4.73
CA ARG A 50 4.42 -1.15 3.67
C ARG A 50 4.45 -2.13 2.50
N LEU A 51 4.54 -3.42 2.80
CA LEU A 51 4.61 -4.48 1.78
C LEU A 51 3.28 -4.63 1.02
N ILE A 52 2.13 -4.42 1.68
CA ILE A 52 0.81 -4.43 1.03
C ILE A 52 0.70 -3.35 -0.05
N TYR A 53 1.36 -2.21 0.17
CA TYR A 53 1.42 -1.10 -0.81
C TYR A 53 2.64 -1.20 -1.74
N GLU A 54 3.39 -2.31 -1.69
CA GLU A 54 4.56 -2.57 -2.52
C GLU A 54 5.66 -1.50 -2.44
N LEU A 55 5.81 -0.89 -1.26
CA LEU A 55 6.77 0.18 -1.06
C LEU A 55 8.09 -0.35 -0.49
N THR A 56 9.21 0.20 -0.95
CA THR A 56 10.49 0.10 -0.25
C THR A 56 10.44 0.89 1.06
N GLN A 57 11.35 0.60 2.00
CA GLN A 57 11.45 1.38 3.25
C GLN A 57 11.69 2.88 2.98
N LEU A 58 12.42 3.22 1.91
CA LEU A 58 12.68 4.60 1.52
C LEU A 58 11.41 5.29 0.98
N GLU A 59 10.63 4.60 0.14
CA GLU A 59 9.39 5.16 -0.40
C GLU A 59 8.33 5.34 0.68
N PHE A 60 8.20 4.36 1.58
CA PHE A 60 7.34 4.49 2.75
C PHE A 60 7.80 5.64 3.66
N ALA A 61 9.11 5.79 3.90
CA ALA A 61 9.62 6.91 4.68
C ALA A 61 9.24 8.26 4.06
N LYS A 62 9.36 8.38 2.73
CA LYS A 62 9.00 9.60 1.98
C LYS A 62 7.50 9.89 2.04
N SER A 63 6.63 8.88 1.92
CA SER A 63 5.18 9.06 1.96
C SER A 63 4.70 9.61 3.31
N ILE A 64 5.39 9.29 4.41
CA ILE A 64 5.03 9.76 5.75
C ILE A 64 5.94 10.86 6.31
N HIS A 65 6.77 11.49 5.46
CA HIS A 65 7.73 12.53 5.85
C HIS A 65 8.65 12.14 7.02
N ARG A 66 9.25 10.95 6.93
CA ARG A 66 10.25 10.43 7.87
C ARG A 66 11.53 10.05 7.16
N GLY A 67 12.60 9.88 7.94
CA GLY A 67 13.87 9.39 7.43
C GLY A 67 13.85 7.88 7.21
N PHE A 68 14.57 7.39 6.20
CA PHE A 68 14.74 5.96 5.93
C PHE A 68 15.14 5.16 7.19
N GLY A 69 16.17 5.63 7.90
CA GLY A 69 16.66 4.96 9.11
C GLY A 69 15.63 4.91 10.25
N THR A 70 14.66 5.82 10.27
CA THR A 70 13.53 5.76 11.22
C THR A 70 12.65 4.55 10.93
N ILE A 71 12.29 4.32 9.66
CA ILE A 71 11.47 3.16 9.25
C ILE A 71 12.22 1.86 9.52
N THR A 72 13.51 1.80 9.18
CA THR A 72 14.34 0.62 9.46
C THR A 72 14.35 0.29 10.95
N LYS A 73 14.52 1.29 11.84
CA LYS A 73 14.49 1.08 13.28
C LYS A 73 13.11 0.69 13.81
N TRP A 74 12.03 1.25 13.25
CA TRP A 74 10.66 0.86 13.62
C TRP A 74 10.38 -0.59 13.26
N GLU A 75 10.68 -1.02 12.03
CA GLU A 75 10.45 -2.41 11.58
C GLU A 75 11.33 -3.44 12.30
N GLN A 76 12.46 -2.99 12.88
CA GLN A 76 13.35 -3.82 13.70
C GLN A 76 13.04 -3.75 15.21
N GLU A 77 11.98 -3.04 15.61
CA GLU A 77 11.62 -2.81 17.02
C GLU A 77 12.73 -2.14 17.86
N LEU A 78 13.65 -1.41 17.22
CA LEU A 78 14.73 -0.68 17.90
C LEU A 78 14.24 0.64 18.50
N THR A 79 13.23 1.25 17.88
CA THR A 79 12.54 2.45 18.36
C THR A 79 11.07 2.36 17.97
N PHE A 80 10.22 3.14 18.62
CA PHE A 80 8.78 3.13 18.36
C PHE A 80 8.31 4.47 17.78
N PRO A 81 7.33 4.46 16.86
CA PRO A 81 6.67 5.69 16.44
C PRO A 81 5.91 6.32 17.61
N ASN A 82 5.92 7.64 17.68
CA ASN A 82 5.08 8.38 18.62
C ASN A 82 3.62 8.40 18.15
N LYS A 83 2.70 8.81 19.04
CA LYS A 83 1.26 8.90 18.74
C LYS A 83 0.99 9.71 17.47
N ASP A 84 1.65 10.85 17.29
CA ASP A 84 1.47 11.70 16.09
C ASP A 84 1.85 10.98 14.79
N SER A 85 2.96 10.24 14.79
CA SER A 85 3.39 9.49 13.61
C SER A 85 2.43 8.34 13.30
N ILE A 86 1.87 7.69 14.31
CA ILE A 86 0.85 6.65 14.12
C ILE A 86 -0.43 7.23 13.54
N SER A 87 -0.94 8.32 14.13
CA SER A 87 -2.13 9.01 13.62
C SER A 87 -1.94 9.47 12.18
N TYR A 88 -0.73 9.92 11.83
CA TYR A 88 -0.40 10.32 10.46
C TYR A 88 -0.36 9.14 9.48
N ILE A 89 0.16 7.98 9.89
CA ILE A 89 0.13 6.76 9.06
C ILE A 89 -1.32 6.32 8.86
N ILE A 90 -2.13 6.30 9.91
CA ILE A 90 -3.56 5.93 9.84
C ILE A 90 -4.29 6.81 8.84
N SER A 91 -4.06 8.13 8.87
CA SER A 91 -4.74 9.07 7.97
C SER A 91 -4.30 8.93 6.51
N ILE A 92 -3.00 8.81 6.23
CA ILE A 92 -2.50 8.69 4.85
C ILE A 92 -2.95 7.39 4.18
N TYR A 93 -2.96 6.29 4.93
CA TYR A 93 -3.28 4.96 4.41
C TYR A 93 -4.76 4.57 4.63
N ASN A 94 -5.57 5.48 5.16
CA ASN A 94 -7.00 5.28 5.43
C ASN A 94 -7.28 3.97 6.21
N LEU A 95 -6.53 3.78 7.29
CA LEU A 95 -6.60 2.58 8.14
C LEU A 95 -7.65 2.75 9.24
N ASP A 96 -8.08 1.63 9.84
CA ASP A 96 -8.86 1.67 11.07
C ASP A 96 -8.05 2.32 12.21
N GLU A 97 -8.70 3.12 13.05
CA GLU A 97 -8.04 3.81 14.18
C GLU A 97 -7.38 2.81 15.15
N ASN A 98 -7.92 1.60 15.27
CA ASN A 98 -7.40 0.54 16.12
C ASN A 98 -6.37 -0.34 15.41
N TYR A 99 -6.01 -0.07 14.15
CA TYR A 99 -5.08 -0.91 13.40
C TYR A 99 -3.78 -1.17 14.18
N PHE A 100 -3.22 -0.14 14.83
CA PHE A 100 -2.03 -0.27 15.66
C PHE A 100 -2.29 -0.64 17.14
N ASN A 101 -3.55 -0.73 17.58
CA ASN A 101 -3.95 -1.03 18.97
C ASN A 101 -3.19 -0.17 20.01
N PHE A 102 -3.03 1.13 19.76
CA PHE A 102 -2.48 2.05 20.76
C PHE A 102 -3.47 2.18 21.92
N LYS A 103 -3.20 1.51 23.05
CA LYS A 103 -3.94 1.79 24.28
C LYS A 103 -3.64 3.23 24.69
N LYS A 104 -4.71 4.02 24.82
CA LYS A 104 -4.67 5.46 25.11
C LYS A 104 -3.91 5.76 26.40
#